data_AF-A0A9N7P0N6-F1
#
_entry.id   AF-A0A9N7P0N6-F1
#
_cell.length_a   1.000
_cell.length_b   1.000
_cell.length_c   1.000
_cell.angle_alpha   90.00
_cell.angle_beta   90.00
_cell.angle_gamma   90.00
#
_symmetry.space_group_name_H-M   'P 1'
#
loop_
_entity.id
_entity.type
_entity.pdbx_description
1 polymer ?
#
loop_
_entity_poly.entity_id
_entity_poly.type
_entity_poly.pdbx_seq_one_letter_code
_entity_poly.pdbx_strand_id
1 'polypeptide(L)'
;MATAFDRWKKDPFFSIAEEVQESDDRMESSYRTWLAALKNTNGVWNVDELGRDLRTTLGTTKWQLEEFERATRSSYISTNSADQDAKDRHQEFIVAIKDQITKVESSLSKSTVSHGKPPLPWVLLDEGKEMNLPYFFQNRL
;
A
#
# COMPACT_ATOMS: atom_id res chain seq x y z
N MET A 1 23.54 -16.23 14.77
CA MET A 1 22.71 -15.00 14.83
C MET A 1 21.56 -15.20 13.86
N ALA A 2 20.31 -15.06 14.31
CA ALA A 2 19.16 -15.09 13.38
C ALA A 2 19.19 -13.82 12.54
N THR A 3 19.07 -13.96 11.22
CA THR A 3 18.95 -12.81 10.30
C THR A 3 17.61 -12.11 10.51
N ALA A 4 17.47 -10.86 10.03
CA ALA A 4 16.18 -10.15 10.07
C ALA A 4 15.05 -10.97 9.42
N PHE A 5 15.37 -11.68 8.33
CA PHE A 5 14.44 -12.57 7.63
C PHE A 5 14.04 -13.79 8.46
N ASP A 6 14.97 -14.40 9.21
CA ASP A 6 14.64 -15.54 10.09
C ASP A 6 13.71 -15.16 11.23
N ARG A 7 13.71 -13.88 11.66
CA ARG A 7 12.76 -13.36 12.64
C ARG A 7 11.39 -13.17 12.02
N TRP A 8 11.34 -12.59 10.81
CA TRP A 8 10.10 -12.46 10.03
C TRP A 8 9.43 -13.81 9.77
N LYS A 9 10.17 -14.86 9.39
CA LYS A 9 9.58 -16.20 9.18
C LYS A 9 8.86 -16.80 10.38
N LYS A 10 9.20 -16.35 11.59
CA LYS A 10 8.58 -16.82 12.84
C LYS A 10 7.45 -15.91 13.30
N ASP A 11 7.26 -14.79 12.62
CA ASP A 11 6.27 -13.79 12.97
C ASP A 11 4.87 -14.29 12.56
N PRO A 12 3.87 -14.24 13.46
CA PRO A 12 2.49 -14.59 13.12
C PRO A 12 1.92 -13.76 11.95
N PHE A 13 2.44 -12.55 11.72
CA PHE A 13 1.99 -11.67 10.66
C PHE A 13 2.79 -11.81 9.36
N PHE A 14 3.74 -12.74 9.29
CA PHE A 14 4.59 -12.95 8.10
C PHE A 14 3.80 -13.14 6.81
N SER A 15 2.76 -13.97 6.84
CA SER A 15 1.93 -14.23 5.65
C SER A 15 1.24 -12.95 5.14
N ILE A 16 0.79 -12.08 6.05
CA ILE A 16 0.12 -10.83 5.68
C ILE A 16 1.16 -9.82 5.16
N ALA A 17 2.34 -9.76 5.79
CA ALA A 17 3.44 -8.92 5.30
C ALA A 17 3.93 -9.35 3.91
N GLU A 18 4.01 -10.65 3.64
CA GLU A 18 4.38 -11.20 2.33
C GLU A 18 3.38 -10.79 1.26
N GLU A 19 2.07 -10.88 1.53
CA GLU A 19 1.03 -10.41 0.63
C GLU A 19 1.12 -8.90 0.33
N VAL A 20 1.42 -8.09 1.36
CA VAL A 20 1.63 -6.64 1.19
C VAL A 20 2.86 -6.38 0.32
N GLN A 21 3.96 -7.10 0.56
CA GLN A 21 5.20 -6.95 -0.20
C GLN A 21 5.02 -7.37 -1.66
N GLU A 22 4.33 -8.49 -1.93
CA GLU A 22 4.02 -8.90 -3.30
C GLU A 22 3.21 -7.85 -4.06
N SER A 23 2.27 -7.19 -3.38
CA SER A 23 1.49 -6.13 -4.01
C SER A 23 2.27 -4.85 -4.20
N ASP A 24 3.17 -4.49 -3.28
CA ASP A 24 4.14 -3.39 -3.46
C ASP A 24 5.04 -3.64 -4.67
N ASP A 25 5.59 -4.86 -4.81
CA ASP A 25 6.40 -5.26 -5.97
C ASP A 25 5.60 -5.15 -7.29
N ARG A 26 4.33 -5.60 -7.29
CA ARG A 26 3.43 -5.45 -8.44
C ARG A 26 3.16 -3.98 -8.76
N MET A 27 2.86 -3.17 -7.74
CA MET A 27 2.65 -1.73 -7.89
C MET A 27 3.90 -1.04 -8.45
N GLU A 28 5.09 -1.37 -7.93
CA GLU A 28 6.35 -0.80 -8.41
C GLU A 28 6.63 -1.19 -9.86
N SER A 29 6.34 -2.43 -10.24
CA SER A 29 6.47 -2.91 -11.63
C SER A 29 5.55 -2.13 -12.58
N SER A 30 4.26 -2.00 -12.23
CA SER A 30 3.30 -1.21 -13.02
C SER A 30 3.70 0.26 -13.06
N TYR A 31 4.25 0.81 -11.97
CA TYR A 31 4.73 2.20 -11.89
C TYR A 31 5.91 2.46 -12.83
N ARG A 32 6.91 1.57 -12.82
CA ARG A 32 8.08 1.67 -13.72
C ARG A 32 7.67 1.57 -15.19
N THR A 33 6.74 0.65 -15.49
CA THR A 33 6.20 0.48 -16.85
C THR A 33 5.44 1.74 -17.30
N TRP A 34 4.58 2.29 -16.45
CA TRP A 34 3.85 3.53 -16.72
C TRP A 34 4.79 4.72 -16.92
N LEU A 35 5.82 4.88 -16.09
CA LEU A 35 6.83 5.93 -16.27
C LEU A 35 7.61 5.78 -17.58
N ALA A 36 7.95 4.56 -17.98
CA ALA A 36 8.61 4.29 -19.25
C ALA A 36 7.70 4.64 -20.43
N ALA A 37 6.41 4.31 -20.34
CA ALA A 37 5.41 4.66 -21.35
C ALA A 37 5.22 6.18 -21.47
N LEU A 38 5.21 6.92 -20.36
CA LEU A 38 5.15 8.39 -20.38
C LEU A 38 6.32 9.04 -21.10
N LYS A 39 7.53 8.47 -20.97
CA LYS A 39 8.75 8.98 -21.63
C LYS A 39 8.84 8.60 -23.10
N ASN A 40 8.25 7.46 -23.49
CA ASN A 40 8.30 6.94 -24.84
C ASN A 40 7.12 7.46 -25.68
N THR A 41 7.37 8.47 -26.51
CA THR A 41 6.36 9.10 -27.37
C THR A 41 6.00 8.29 -28.62
N ASN A 42 6.58 7.10 -28.81
CA ASN A 42 6.40 6.28 -30.02
C ASN A 42 5.01 5.62 -30.16
N GLY A 43 4.04 5.94 -29.28
CA GLY A 43 2.64 5.54 -29.42
C GLY A 43 2.33 4.05 -29.23
N VAL A 44 3.33 3.21 -28.95
CA VAL A 44 3.17 1.75 -28.77
C VAL A 44 2.43 1.41 -27.45
N TRP A 45 2.52 2.28 -26.45
CA TRP A 45 2.00 2.01 -25.10
C TRP A 45 0.72 2.80 -24.82
N ASN A 46 -0.31 2.11 -24.35
CA ASN A 46 -1.54 2.72 -23.87
C ASN A 46 -1.33 3.25 -22.43
N VAL A 47 -0.84 4.48 -22.31
CA VAL A 47 -0.56 5.14 -21.02
C VAL A 47 -1.79 5.21 -20.11
N ASP A 48 -2.98 5.37 -20.68
CA ASP A 48 -4.23 5.42 -19.92
C ASP A 48 -4.60 4.05 -19.32
N GLU A 49 -4.33 2.96 -20.03
CA GLU A 49 -4.53 1.59 -19.53
C GLU A 49 -3.51 1.23 -18.45
N LEU A 50 -2.23 1.52 -18.69
CA LEU A 50 -1.18 1.36 -17.68
C LEU A 50 -1.45 2.20 -16.44
N GLY A 51 -2.00 3.41 -16.61
CA GLY A 51 -2.40 4.27 -15.51
C GLY A 51 -3.65 3.78 -14.78
N ARG A 52 -4.50 2.93 -15.37
CA ARG A 52 -5.60 2.26 -14.66
C ARG A 52 -5.08 1.06 -13.88
N ASP A 53 -4.23 0.24 -14.50
CA ASP A 53 -3.59 -0.90 -13.86
C ASP A 53 -2.80 -0.48 -12.61
N LEU A 54 -1.94 0.55 -12.75
CA LEU A 54 -1.19 1.12 -11.63
C LEU A 54 -2.10 1.60 -10.48
N ARG A 55 -3.27 2.17 -10.79
CA ARG A 55 -4.23 2.60 -9.75
C ARG A 55 -4.84 1.41 -9.03
N THR A 56 -5.13 0.33 -9.75
CA THR A 56 -5.64 -0.92 -9.17
C THR A 56 -4.60 -1.50 -8.21
N THR A 57 -3.35 -1.68 -8.66
CA THR A 57 -2.28 -2.24 -7.83
C THR A 57 -1.97 -1.35 -6.61
N LEU A 58 -1.98 -0.02 -6.79
CA LEU A 58 -1.85 0.94 -5.69
C LEU A 58 -2.97 0.80 -4.65
N GLY A 59 -4.23 0.68 -5.11
CA GLY A 59 -5.38 0.49 -4.24
C GLY A 59 -5.30 -0.82 -3.45
N THR A 60 -4.90 -1.91 -4.11
CA THR A 60 -4.68 -3.22 -3.45
C THR A 60 -3.59 -3.12 -2.38
N THR A 61 -2.45 -2.51 -2.69
CA THR A 61 -1.32 -2.36 -1.76
C THR A 61 -1.73 -1.54 -0.54
N LYS A 62 -2.46 -0.43 -0.72
CA LYS A 62 -3.01 0.38 0.37
C LYS A 62 -3.90 -0.43 1.30
N TRP A 63 -4.88 -1.13 0.73
CA TRP A 63 -5.83 -1.91 1.51
C TRP A 63 -5.13 -3.02 2.30
N GLN A 64 -4.22 -3.78 1.68
CA GLN A 64 -3.49 -4.83 2.39
C GLN A 64 -2.60 -4.26 3.50
N LEU A 65 -1.99 -3.09 3.28
CA LEU A 65 -1.19 -2.42 4.32
C LEU A 65 -2.05 -1.98 5.51
N GLU A 66 -3.25 -1.44 5.26
CA GLU A 66 -4.22 -1.08 6.31
C GLU A 66 -4.66 -2.31 7.11
N GLU A 67 -4.90 -3.43 6.43
CA GLU A 67 -5.23 -4.72 7.06
C GLU A 67 -4.08 -5.21 7.95
N PHE A 68 -2.84 -5.14 7.46
CA PHE A 68 -1.64 -5.49 8.22
C PHE A 68 -1.47 -4.60 9.46
N GLU A 69 -1.64 -3.28 9.31
CA GLU A 69 -1.56 -2.32 10.42
C GLU A 69 -2.65 -2.58 11.47
N ARG A 70 -3.88 -2.91 11.03
CA ARG A 70 -4.98 -3.24 11.93
C ARG A 70 -4.70 -4.53 12.72
N ALA A 71 -4.21 -5.56 12.03
CA ALA A 71 -3.94 -6.87 12.61
C ALA A 71 -2.82 -6.80 13.65
N THR A 72 -1.71 -6.12 13.32
CA THR A 72 -0.58 -5.92 14.24
C THR A 72 -0.95 -5.05 15.44
N ARG A 73 -1.67 -3.94 15.23
CA ARG A 73 -2.15 -3.07 16.33
C ARG A 73 -3.05 -3.81 17.31
N SER A 74 -3.96 -4.64 16.82
CA SER A 74 -4.86 -5.44 17.67
C SER A 74 -4.08 -6.42 18.56
N SER A 75 -3.03 -7.05 18.03
CA SER A 75 -2.17 -7.95 18.79
C SER A 75 -1.36 -7.25 19.88
N TYR A 76 -0.90 -6.02 19.64
CA TYR A 76 -0.15 -5.24 20.62
C TYR A 76 -0.96 -4.83 21.84
N ILE A 77 -2.26 -4.57 21.64
CA ILE A 77 -3.18 -4.22 22.73
C ILE A 77 -3.40 -5.44 23.64
N SER A 78 -3.43 -6.64 23.06
CA SER A 78 -3.63 -7.89 23.81
C SER A 78 -2.36 -8.38 24.54
N THR A 79 -1.17 -7.97 24.11
CA THR A 79 0.09 -8.53 24.59
C THR A 79 0.88 -7.48 25.37
N ASN A 80 0.86 -7.59 26.70
CA ASN A 80 1.66 -6.72 27.58
C ASN A 80 3.17 -6.94 27.31
N SER A 81 3.80 -5.94 26.69
CA SER A 81 5.24 -5.63 26.63
C SER A 81 6.27 -6.64 26.11
N ALA A 82 5.91 -7.88 25.77
CA ALA A 82 6.93 -8.93 25.52
C ALA A 82 7.68 -8.87 24.16
N ASP A 83 7.19 -8.13 23.14
CA ASP A 83 7.79 -8.18 21.80
C ASP A 83 7.94 -6.79 21.14
N GLN A 84 8.74 -5.93 21.78
CA GLN A 84 9.08 -4.61 21.22
C GLN A 84 9.86 -4.74 19.90
N ASP A 85 10.70 -5.77 19.77
CA ASP A 85 11.46 -6.06 18.53
C ASP A 85 10.52 -6.37 17.35
N ALA A 86 9.43 -7.11 17.55
CA ALA A 86 8.41 -7.30 16.51
C ALA A 86 7.66 -6.00 16.18
N LYS A 87 7.31 -5.20 17.19
CA LYS A 87 6.65 -3.91 16.99
C LYS A 87 7.46 -2.97 16.10
N ASP A 88 8.74 -2.85 16.40
CA ASP A 88 9.64 -1.98 15.65
C ASP A 88 9.79 -2.45 14.20
N ARG A 89 9.95 -3.76 13.96
CA ARG A 89 9.98 -4.34 12.60
C ARG A 89 8.70 -4.08 11.80
N HIS A 90 7.54 -4.27 12.42
CA HIS A 90 6.26 -4.02 11.74
C HIS A 90 6.10 -2.54 11.42
N GLN A 91 6.54 -1.65 12.31
CA GLN A 91 6.49 -0.21 12.06
C GLN A 91 7.44 0.20 10.93
N GLU A 92 8.67 -0.32 10.90
CA GLU A 92 9.62 -0.10 9.81
C GLU A 92 9.05 -0.57 8.46
N PHE A 93 8.43 -1.75 8.44
CA PHE A 93 7.75 -2.27 7.25
C PHE A 93 6.62 -1.34 6.80
N ILE A 94 5.75 -0.91 7.72
CA ILE A 94 4.64 0.00 7.40
C ILE A 94 5.15 1.32 6.82
N VAL A 95 6.18 1.91 7.42
CA VAL A 95 6.76 3.17 6.93
C VAL A 95 7.33 2.99 5.53
N ALA A 96 8.09 1.91 5.28
CA ALA A 96 8.68 1.66 3.98
C ALA A 96 7.64 1.54 2.85
N ILE A 97 6.55 0.81 3.09
CA ILE A 97 5.47 0.66 2.10
C ILE A 97 4.70 1.97 1.93
N LYS A 98 4.43 2.72 3.01
CA LYS A 98 3.80 4.06 2.92
C LYS A 98 4.63 5.02 2.08
N ASP A 99 5.94 5.04 2.25
CA ASP A 99 6.83 5.90 1.46
C ASP A 99 6.74 5.58 -0.05
N GLN A 100 6.67 4.28 -0.41
CA GLN A 100 6.50 3.86 -1.80
C GLN A 100 5.13 4.27 -2.36
N ILE A 101 4.06 4.07 -1.59
CA ILE A 101 2.70 4.51 -1.93
C ILE A 101 2.68 6.03 -2.19
N THR A 102 3.19 6.84 -1.25
CA THR A 102 3.20 8.31 -1.36
C THR A 102 3.99 8.78 -2.59
N LYS A 103 5.10 8.12 -2.91
CA LYS A 103 5.90 8.40 -4.11
C LYS A 103 5.11 8.13 -5.41
N VAL A 104 4.40 7.01 -5.48
CA VAL A 104 3.56 6.66 -6.64
C VAL A 104 2.39 7.65 -6.77
N GLU A 105 1.71 7.98 -5.66
CA GLU A 105 0.59 8.93 -5.65
C GLU A 105 0.98 10.34 -6.07
N SER A 106 2.12 10.82 -5.57
CA SER A 106 2.67 12.11 -5.95
C SER A 106 2.95 12.18 -7.45
N SER A 107 3.39 11.06 -8.04
CA SER A 107 3.68 10.97 -9.48
C SER A 107 2.41 10.95 -10.31
N LEU A 108 1.39 10.18 -9.89
CA LEU A 108 0.07 10.14 -10.53
C LEU A 108 -0.59 11.53 -10.51
N SER A 109 -0.53 12.22 -9.37
CA SER A 109 -1.09 13.56 -9.18
C SER A 109 -0.46 14.59 -10.11
N LYS A 110 0.87 14.61 -10.18
CA LYS A 110 1.63 15.50 -11.09
C LYS A 110 1.27 15.23 -12.54
N SER A 111 1.11 13.97 -12.93
CA SER A 111 0.67 13.59 -14.28
C SER A 111 -0.77 14.05 -14.56
N THR A 112 -1.72 13.87 -13.63
CA THR A 112 -3.11 14.33 -13.84
C THR A 112 -3.23 15.84 -14.01
N VAL A 113 -2.47 16.61 -13.21
CA VAL A 113 -2.41 18.07 -13.33
C VAL A 113 -1.80 18.50 -14.67
N SER A 114 -0.73 17.82 -15.11
CA SER A 114 -0.13 18.07 -16.43
C SER A 114 -1.10 17.77 -17.60
N HIS A 115 -2.06 16.87 -17.42
CA HIS A 115 -3.07 16.51 -18.42
C HIS A 115 -4.38 17.31 -18.29
N GLY A 116 -4.45 18.30 -17.39
CA GLY A 116 -5.64 19.15 -17.21
C GLY A 116 -6.86 18.41 -16.63
N LYS A 117 -6.68 17.20 -16.08
CA LYS A 117 -7.74 16.44 -15.40
C LYS A 117 -7.67 16.75 -13.90
N PRO A 118 -8.81 16.99 -13.22
CA PRO A 118 -8.82 17.24 -11.78
C PRO A 118 -8.23 16.03 -11.02
N PRO A 119 -7.51 16.26 -9.89
CA PRO A 119 -7.07 15.18 -9.00
C PRO A 119 -8.27 14.35 -8.56
N LEU A 120 -8.17 13.02 -8.65
CA LEU A 120 -9.30 12.15 -8.32
C LEU A 120 -9.45 12.01 -6.79
N PRO A 121 -10.69 11.88 -6.26
CA PRO A 121 -10.98 11.97 -4.82
C PRO A 121 -10.26 10.94 -3.92
N TRP A 122 -9.79 9.82 -4.48
CA TRP A 122 -9.12 8.76 -3.72
C TRP A 122 -7.62 9.03 -3.43
N VAL A 123 -7.02 10.06 -4.07
CA VAL A 123 -5.66 10.53 -3.75
C VAL A 123 -5.63 11.37 -2.44
N LEU A 124 -6.80 11.78 -1.95
CA LEU A 124 -6.99 12.59 -0.74
C LEU A 124 -7.30 11.77 0.53
N LEU A 125 -6.92 10.49 0.56
CA LEU A 125 -7.18 9.63 1.73
C LEU A 125 -6.18 9.84 2.88
N ASP A 126 -5.12 10.65 2.69
CA ASP A 126 -4.06 10.81 3.70
C ASP A 126 -4.37 11.84 4.80
N GLU A 127 -5.44 12.63 4.68
CA GLU A 127 -5.88 13.50 5.78
C GLU A 127 -6.93 12.80 6.67
N GLY A 128 -6.44 11.94 7.55
CA GLY A 128 -7.00 11.80 8.90
C GLY A 128 -8.47 11.39 9.01
N LYS A 129 -8.94 10.46 8.17
CA LYS A 129 -10.20 9.76 8.46
C LYS A 129 -9.91 8.44 9.14
N GLU A 130 -10.11 8.43 10.46
CA GLU A 130 -10.52 7.23 11.17
C GLU A 130 -11.56 6.52 10.29
N MET A 131 -11.23 5.30 9.86
CA MET A 131 -12.18 4.40 9.23
C MET A 131 -13.31 4.13 10.23
N ASN A 132 -14.33 4.99 10.24
CA ASN A 132 -15.67 4.52 10.55
C ASN A 132 -16.05 3.60 9.40
N LEU A 133 -15.70 2.31 9.56
CA LEU A 133 -16.26 1.22 8.78
C LEU A 133 -17.77 1.49 8.63
N PRO A 134 -18.33 1.51 7.42
CA PRO A 134 -19.77 1.39 7.29
C PRO A 134 -20.13 0.00 7.83
N TYR A 135 -20.88 -0.04 8.93
CA TYR A 135 -21.51 -1.24 9.47
C TYR A 135 -22.50 -1.81 8.45
N PHE A 136 -22.02 -2.50 7.42
CA PHE A 136 -22.87 -3.04 6.36
C PHE A 136 -23.38 -4.46 6.66
N PHE A 137 -23.03 -5.04 7.82
CA PHE A 137 -23.48 -6.39 8.21
C PHE A 137 -24.36 -6.42 9.46
N GLN A 138 -25.23 -5.41 9.65
CA GLN A 138 -26.24 -5.46 10.70
C GLN A 138 -27.63 -5.17 10.15
N ASN A 139 -28.18 -6.14 9.40
CA ASN A 139 -29.55 -6.63 9.53
C ASN A 139 -29.90 -7.63 8.41
N ARG A 140 -29.89 -8.92 8.75
CA ARG A 140 -30.91 -9.87 8.30
C ARG A 140 -31.09 -10.93 9.39
N LEU A 141 -32.02 -10.67 10.30
CA LEU A 141 -32.92 -11.69 10.79
C LEU A 141 -34.19 -11.62 9.95
#